data_AF-A0A947K1F7-F1
#
_entry.id   AF-A0A947K1F7-F1
#
_cell.length_a   1.000
_cell.length_b   1.000
_cell.length_c   1.000
_cell.angle_alpha   90.00
_cell.angle_beta   90.00
_cell.angle_gamma   90.00
#
_symmetry.space_group_name_H-M   'P 1'
#
loop_
_entity.id
_entity.type
_entity.pdbx_description
1 polymer ?
#
loop_
_entity_poly.entity_id
_entity_poly.type
_entity_poly.pdbx_seq_one_letter_code
_entity_poly.pdbx_strand_id
1 'polypeptide(L)'
;MALRIYNTLTQQKEDFQPLNPPQVKMYVCGITPYDETHLGHARAYVTFDIVLRYLKESGYEVTYVQNITDIDDKIIAKARDEGRGTGDVVDRYTQSYFEVMDKLNVGRAAKYPKATETIPDMIEVIKGLIKLGFAYEIEGDVYFQVSKFAEYGKLSKRKKKDLLAGARVGIDERKK
;
A
#
# COMPACT_ATOMS: atom_id res chain seq x y z
N MET A 1 -5.79 26.84 15.53
CA MET A 1 -4.38 26.38 15.45
C MET A 1 -4.23 25.57 14.18
N ALA A 2 -3.08 25.65 13.49
CA ALA A 2 -2.84 24.84 12.30
C ALA A 2 -2.87 23.34 12.64
N LEU A 3 -3.43 22.51 11.74
CA LEU A 3 -3.41 21.05 11.87
C LEU A 3 -1.94 20.58 11.84
N ARG A 4 -1.56 19.70 12.78
CA ARG A 4 -0.23 19.10 12.83
C ARG A 4 -0.30 17.58 12.77
N ILE A 5 0.50 16.96 11.92
CA ILE A 5 0.53 15.51 11.70
C ILE A 5 1.92 14.97 12.04
N TYR A 6 1.98 13.81 12.69
CA TYR A 6 3.25 13.12 12.91
C TYR A 6 3.77 12.54 11.58
N ASN A 7 4.90 13.04 11.12
CA ASN A 7 5.53 12.58 9.90
C ASN A 7 6.58 11.50 10.21
N THR A 8 6.31 10.26 9.79
CA THR A 8 7.24 9.13 9.99
C THR A 8 8.62 9.39 9.37
N LEU A 9 8.68 10.17 8.28
CA LEU A 9 9.95 10.49 7.63
C LEU A 9 10.85 11.38 8.48
N THR A 10 10.31 12.29 9.29
CA THR A 10 11.12 13.18 10.14
C THR A 10 11.04 12.82 11.63
N GLN A 11 10.11 11.94 11.99
CA GLN A 11 9.80 11.51 13.35
C GLN A 11 9.31 12.65 14.27
N GLN A 12 8.68 13.66 13.69
CA GLN A 12 8.20 14.84 14.42
C GLN A 12 6.78 15.21 13.99
N LYS A 13 6.09 16.00 14.82
CA LYS A 13 4.82 16.62 14.43
C LYS A 13 5.11 17.86 13.59
N GLU A 14 4.64 17.87 12.36
CA GLU A 14 4.84 18.96 11.40
C GLU A 14 3.51 19.63 11.09
N ASP A 15 3.57 20.91 10.71
CA ASP A 15 2.39 21.62 10.23
C ASP A 15 1.92 20.98 8.92
N PHE A 16 0.63 20.64 8.86
CA PHE A 16 0.04 20.07 7.67
C PHE A 16 -0.18 21.16 6.63
N GLN A 17 0.55 21.06 5.52
CA GLN A 17 0.44 21.97 4.39
C GLN A 17 0.11 21.15 3.14
N PRO A 18 -1.10 21.27 2.57
CA PRO A 18 -1.43 20.57 1.34
C PRO A 18 -0.61 21.11 0.16
N LEU A 19 -0.29 20.21 -0.78
CA LEU A 19 0.45 20.58 -1.98
C LEU A 19 -0.28 21.65 -2.81
N ASN A 20 -1.61 21.52 -2.94
CA ASN A 20 -2.47 22.43 -3.68
C ASN A 20 -3.70 22.79 -2.82
N PRO A 21 -3.65 23.77 -1.91
CA PRO A 21 -4.80 24.14 -1.08
C PRO A 21 -6.04 24.53 -1.92
N PRO A 22 -7.27 24.12 -1.54
CA PRO A 22 -7.65 23.32 -0.37
C PRO A 22 -7.62 21.79 -0.61
N GLN A 23 -7.05 21.32 -1.72
CA GLN A 23 -7.07 19.92 -2.12
C GLN A 23 -6.04 19.08 -1.37
N VAL A 24 -6.49 17.92 -0.89
CA VAL A 24 -5.64 16.92 -0.22
C VAL A 24 -5.74 15.60 -0.97
N LYS A 25 -4.60 15.01 -1.32
CA LYS A 25 -4.54 13.65 -1.86
C LYS A 25 -4.04 12.71 -0.78
N MET A 26 -4.86 11.73 -0.43
CA MET A 26 -4.55 10.74 0.61
C MET A 26 -4.59 9.33 0.02
N TYR A 27 -3.53 8.56 0.23
CA TYR A 27 -3.46 7.15 -0.12
C TYR A 27 -3.23 6.31 1.13
N VAL A 28 -4.01 5.25 1.30
CA VAL A 28 -3.84 4.25 2.37
C VAL A 28 -3.80 2.88 1.72
N CYS A 29 -2.78 2.07 2.04
CA CYS A 29 -2.73 0.69 1.54
C CYS A 29 -3.98 -0.09 1.99
N GLY A 30 -4.66 -0.73 1.06
CA GLY A 30 -5.80 -1.59 1.35
C GLY A 30 -5.39 -3.02 1.66
N ILE A 31 -6.32 -3.94 1.44
CA ILE A 31 -6.20 -5.34 1.83
C ILE A 31 -5.63 -6.21 0.70
N THR A 32 -5.07 -7.35 1.08
CA THR A 32 -4.97 -8.53 0.23
C THR A 32 -6.17 -9.43 0.59
N PRO A 33 -7.22 -9.54 -0.25
CA PRO A 33 -8.45 -10.25 0.09
C PRO A 33 -8.29 -11.77 -0.05
N TYR A 34 -7.62 -12.42 0.90
CA TYR A 34 -7.48 -13.88 0.99
C TYR A 34 -8.06 -14.47 2.29
N ASP A 35 -8.51 -13.63 3.22
CA ASP A 35 -9.08 -14.04 4.51
C ASP A 35 -10.01 -12.95 5.06
N GLU A 36 -10.74 -13.30 6.12
CA GLU A 36 -11.71 -12.41 6.77
C GLU A 36 -11.07 -11.15 7.38
N THR A 37 -11.86 -10.08 7.44
CA THR A 37 -11.41 -8.82 8.04
C THR A 37 -11.27 -8.95 9.56
N HIS A 38 -10.03 -8.91 10.05
CA HIS A 38 -9.73 -8.97 11.48
C HIS A 38 -9.57 -7.59 12.14
N LEU A 39 -9.49 -7.53 13.47
CA LEU A 39 -9.37 -6.27 14.25
C LEU A 39 -8.19 -5.39 13.87
N GLY A 40 -7.07 -5.96 13.39
CA GLY A 40 -5.94 -5.17 12.88
C GLY A 40 -6.32 -4.27 11.69
N HIS A 41 -7.13 -4.77 10.76
CA HIS A 41 -7.67 -4.01 9.64
C HIS A 41 -8.64 -2.94 10.14
N ALA A 42 -9.58 -3.33 11.01
CA ALA A 42 -10.54 -2.39 11.60
C ALA A 42 -9.85 -1.21 12.27
N ARG A 43 -8.83 -1.47 13.11
CA ARG A 43 -8.04 -0.42 13.76
C ARG A 43 -7.40 0.52 12.75
N ALA A 44 -6.78 -0.02 11.69
CA ALA A 44 -6.12 0.79 10.67
C ALA A 44 -7.14 1.69 9.94
N TYR A 45 -8.22 1.12 9.42
CA TYR A 45 -9.16 1.85 8.57
C TYR A 45 -10.07 2.81 9.35
N VAL A 46 -10.44 2.48 10.60
CA VAL A 46 -11.08 3.45 11.51
C VAL A 46 -10.14 4.63 11.80
N THR A 47 -8.84 4.39 11.99
CA THR A 47 -7.88 5.48 12.23
C THR A 47 -7.80 6.42 11.03
N PHE A 48 -7.72 5.89 9.81
CA PHE A 48 -7.68 6.73 8.61
C PHE A 48 -9.03 7.37 8.25
N ASP A 49 -10.15 6.76 8.66
CA ASP A 49 -11.47 7.38 8.56
C ASP A 49 -11.59 8.61 9.47
N ILE A 50 -11.07 8.55 10.69
CA ILE A 50 -10.99 9.71 11.58
C ILE A 50 -10.17 10.84 10.92
N VAL A 51 -9.03 10.50 10.29
CA VAL A 51 -8.21 11.48 9.55
C VAL A 51 -8.99 12.08 8.38
N LEU A 52 -9.65 11.25 7.57
CA LEU A 52 -10.48 11.70 6.44
C LEU A 52 -11.57 12.67 6.88
N ARG A 53 -12.33 12.30 7.90
CA ARG A 53 -13.44 13.10 8.45
C ARG A 53 -12.92 14.42 9.01
N TYR A 54 -11.82 14.39 9.77
CA TYR A 54 -11.22 15.59 10.33
C TYR A 54 -10.72 16.56 9.25
N LEU A 55 -10.07 16.05 8.20
CA LEU A 55 -9.62 16.88 7.08
C LEU A 55 -10.78 17.54 6.35
N LYS A 56 -11.87 16.79 6.08
CA LYS A 56 -13.09 17.33 5.46
C LYS A 56 -13.74 18.40 6.33
N GLU A 57 -13.90 18.13 7.63
CA GLU A 57 -14.45 19.09 8.60
C GLU A 57 -13.58 20.35 8.72
N SER A 58 -12.26 20.22 8.51
CA SER A 58 -11.31 21.34 8.48
C SER A 58 -11.36 22.16 7.18
N GLY A 59 -12.30 21.87 6.27
CA GLY A 59 -12.50 22.60 5.02
C GLY A 59 -11.64 22.14 3.84
N TYR A 60 -10.97 20.97 3.94
CA TYR A 60 -10.19 20.42 2.83
C TYR A 60 -11.03 19.56 1.87
N GLU A 61 -10.68 19.63 0.59
CA GLU A 61 -11.22 18.76 -0.45
C GLU A 61 -10.34 17.50 -0.57
N VAL A 62 -10.74 16.43 0.12
CA VAL A 62 -9.93 15.21 0.21
C VAL A 62 -10.27 14.20 -0.88
N THR A 63 -9.32 13.92 -1.77
CA THR A 63 -9.33 12.74 -2.63
C THR A 63 -8.64 11.58 -1.92
N TYR A 64 -9.44 10.65 -1.40
CA TYR A 64 -8.96 9.45 -0.72
C TYR A 64 -8.94 8.25 -1.68
N VAL A 65 -7.81 7.56 -1.79
CA VAL A 65 -7.63 6.32 -2.57
C VAL A 65 -7.14 5.19 -1.66
N GLN A 66 -7.70 3.99 -1.85
CA GLN A 66 -7.26 2.78 -1.17
C GLN A 66 -7.25 1.61 -2.15
N ASN A 67 -6.12 0.96 -2.38
CA ASN A 67 -6.04 -0.12 -3.36
C ASN A 67 -6.69 -1.44 -2.86
N ILE A 68 -6.93 -2.38 -3.77
CA ILE A 68 -7.18 -3.79 -3.45
C ILE A 68 -6.07 -4.62 -4.10
N THR A 69 -5.32 -5.38 -3.30
CA THR A 69 -4.25 -6.25 -3.80
C THR A 69 -4.85 -7.60 -4.21
N ASP A 70 -5.52 -7.63 -5.36
CA ASP A 70 -6.29 -8.77 -5.86
C ASP A 70 -5.48 -9.85 -6.59
N ILE A 71 -4.15 -9.74 -6.57
CA ILE A 71 -3.23 -10.79 -7.00
C ILE A 71 -2.03 -10.83 -6.06
N ASP A 72 -1.83 -11.99 -5.41
CA ASP A 72 -0.80 -12.22 -4.39
C ASP A 72 -0.65 -13.73 -4.16
N ASP A 73 0.53 -14.18 -3.73
CA ASP A 73 0.81 -15.59 -3.42
C ASP A 73 -0.19 -16.18 -2.41
N LYS A 74 -0.66 -15.37 -1.45
CA LYS A 74 -1.64 -15.81 -0.45
C LYS A 74 -3.01 -16.09 -1.05
N ILE A 75 -3.41 -15.32 -2.05
CA ILE A 75 -4.67 -15.52 -2.78
C ILE A 75 -4.57 -16.80 -3.60
N ILE A 76 -3.45 -17.02 -4.28
CA ILE A 76 -3.20 -18.25 -5.07
C ILE A 76 -3.23 -19.48 -4.16
N ALA A 77 -2.55 -19.42 -3.01
CA ALA A 77 -2.55 -20.50 -2.04
C ALA A 77 -3.97 -20.78 -1.51
N LYS A 78 -4.70 -19.74 -1.10
CA LYS A 78 -6.07 -19.86 -0.59
C LYS A 78 -7.03 -20.46 -1.63
N ALA A 79 -6.94 -20.00 -2.87
CA ALA A 79 -7.76 -20.50 -3.97
C ALA A 79 -7.54 -22.00 -4.22
N ARG A 80 -6.26 -22.44 -4.18
CA ARG A 80 -5.90 -23.86 -4.27
C ARG A 80 -6.43 -24.66 -3.07
N ASP A 81 -6.29 -24.13 -1.86
CA ASP A 81 -6.74 -24.81 -0.64
C ASP A 81 -8.27 -24.98 -0.59
N GLU A 82 -9.02 -24.02 -1.13
CA GLU A 82 -10.49 -24.07 -1.19
C GLU A 82 -11.04 -24.75 -2.46
N GLY A 83 -10.18 -25.06 -3.44
CA GLY A 83 -10.61 -25.59 -4.73
C GLY A 83 -11.48 -24.60 -5.53
N ARG A 84 -11.19 -23.30 -5.45
CA ARG A 84 -11.95 -22.22 -6.12
C ARG A 84 -11.06 -21.35 -7.00
N GLY A 85 -11.67 -20.50 -7.84
CA GLY A 85 -10.91 -19.51 -8.62
C GLY A 85 -10.33 -18.42 -7.73
N THR A 86 -9.20 -17.83 -8.12
CA THR A 86 -8.62 -16.67 -7.41
C THR A 86 -9.57 -15.48 -7.38
N GLY A 87 -10.32 -15.26 -8.47
CA GLY A 87 -11.39 -14.26 -8.54
C GLY A 87 -12.47 -14.49 -7.48
N ASP A 88 -12.91 -15.74 -7.28
CA ASP A 88 -13.93 -16.07 -6.28
C ASP A 88 -13.46 -15.79 -4.85
N VAL A 89 -12.17 -16.02 -4.57
CA VAL A 89 -11.53 -15.71 -3.28
C VAL A 89 -11.49 -14.20 -3.07
N VAL A 90 -10.98 -13.47 -4.06
CA VAL A 90 -10.88 -12.01 -4.03
C VAL A 90 -12.24 -11.38 -3.81
N ASP A 91 -13.25 -11.77 -4.58
CA ASP A 91 -14.59 -11.17 -4.53
C ASP A 91 -15.25 -11.43 -3.18
N ARG A 92 -15.18 -12.68 -2.67
CA ARG A 92 -15.71 -13.05 -1.35
C ARG A 92 -15.11 -12.19 -0.23
N TYR A 93 -13.79 -12.10 -0.16
CA TYR A 93 -13.12 -11.41 0.93
C TYR A 93 -13.14 -9.89 0.78
N THR A 94 -13.21 -9.39 -0.46
CA THR A 94 -13.48 -7.96 -0.72
C THR A 94 -14.89 -7.58 -0.28
N GLN A 95 -15.89 -8.43 -0.55
CA GLN A 95 -17.25 -8.21 -0.07
C GLN A 95 -17.30 -8.21 1.47
N SER A 96 -16.73 -9.22 2.12
CA SER A 96 -16.63 -9.28 3.59
C SER A 96 -15.98 -8.01 4.18
N TYR A 97 -14.88 -7.55 3.57
CA TYR A 97 -14.23 -6.30 3.96
C TYR A 97 -15.19 -5.12 3.95
N PHE A 98 -15.92 -4.92 2.86
CA PHE A 98 -16.84 -3.82 2.73
C PHE A 98 -18.02 -3.91 3.70
N GLU A 99 -18.57 -5.11 3.92
CA GLU A 99 -19.62 -5.34 4.91
C GLU A 99 -19.16 -4.96 6.32
N VAL A 100 -17.93 -5.32 6.70
CA VAL A 100 -17.37 -4.96 8.01
C VAL A 100 -17.09 -3.46 8.11
N MET A 101 -16.52 -2.85 7.07
CA MET A 101 -16.24 -1.40 7.06
C MET A 101 -17.53 -0.58 7.16
N ASP A 102 -18.60 -1.00 6.47
CA ASP A 102 -19.91 -0.35 6.56
C ASP A 102 -20.53 -0.47 7.96
N LYS A 103 -20.46 -1.66 8.57
CA LYS A 103 -20.93 -1.88 9.95
C LYS A 103 -20.15 -1.04 10.96
N LEU A 104 -18.87 -0.75 10.70
CA LEU A 104 -18.04 0.13 11.50
C LEU A 104 -18.21 1.62 11.15
N ASN A 105 -19.08 1.96 10.19
CA ASN A 105 -19.28 3.32 9.69
C ASN A 105 -17.99 3.99 9.16
N VAL A 106 -17.10 3.19 8.57
CA VAL A 106 -15.88 3.67 7.91
C VAL A 106 -16.27 4.27 6.56
N GLY A 107 -15.86 5.51 6.30
CA GLY A 107 -16.12 6.20 5.05
C GLY A 107 -15.43 5.51 3.87
N ARG A 108 -16.15 5.41 2.75
CA ARG A 108 -15.61 4.86 1.50
C ARG A 108 -14.56 5.79 0.88
N ALA A 109 -13.51 5.20 0.33
CA ALA A 109 -12.55 5.90 -0.52
C ALA A 109 -13.22 6.33 -1.84
N ALA A 110 -12.68 7.39 -2.45
CA ALA A 110 -13.13 7.85 -3.75
C ALA A 110 -12.82 6.83 -4.86
N LYS A 111 -11.73 6.06 -4.70
CA LYS A 111 -11.33 5.01 -5.64
C LYS A 111 -10.74 3.81 -4.91
N TYR A 112 -11.04 2.63 -5.46
CA TYR A 112 -10.50 1.35 -5.05
C TYR A 112 -9.80 0.61 -6.20
N PRO A 113 -8.66 1.11 -6.71
CA PRO A 113 -7.99 0.47 -7.82
C PRO A 113 -7.54 -0.94 -7.45
N LYS A 114 -7.84 -1.92 -8.30
CA LYS A 114 -7.30 -3.27 -8.18
C LYS A 114 -5.86 -3.30 -8.73
N ALA A 115 -5.04 -4.20 -8.19
CA ALA A 115 -3.68 -4.38 -8.69
C ALA A 115 -3.70 -4.90 -10.13
N THR A 116 -4.60 -5.84 -10.45
CA THR A 116 -4.76 -6.37 -11.82
C THR A 116 -5.17 -5.31 -12.84
N GLU A 117 -5.93 -4.29 -12.43
CA GLU A 117 -6.37 -3.18 -13.29
C GLU A 117 -5.25 -2.17 -13.60
N THR A 118 -4.17 -2.17 -12.82
CA THR A 118 -3.05 -1.21 -12.93
C THR A 118 -1.77 -1.83 -13.48
N ILE A 119 -1.82 -3.09 -13.95
CA ILE A 119 -0.68 -3.80 -14.55
C ILE A 119 0.02 -2.98 -15.67
N PRO A 120 -0.71 -2.34 -16.62
CA PRO A 120 -0.05 -1.52 -17.64
C PRO A 120 0.83 -0.41 -17.04
N ASP A 121 0.33 0.30 -16.03
CA ASP A 121 1.06 1.37 -15.35
C ASP A 121 2.29 0.81 -14.60
N MET A 122 2.15 -0.35 -13.96
CA MET A 122 3.27 -1.02 -13.29
C MET A 122 4.38 -1.36 -14.29
N ILE A 123 4.03 -1.89 -15.46
CA ILE A 123 4.97 -2.22 -16.53
C ILE A 123 5.67 -0.95 -17.03
N GLU A 124 4.97 0.16 -17.21
CA GLU A 124 5.58 1.43 -17.61
C GLU A 124 6.60 1.94 -16.58
N VAL A 125 6.24 1.91 -15.29
CA VAL A 125 7.14 2.29 -14.20
C VAL A 125 8.39 1.39 -14.20
N ILE A 126 8.21 0.07 -14.31
CA ILE A 126 9.32 -0.90 -14.35
C ILE A 126 10.24 -0.63 -15.54
N LYS A 127 9.70 -0.41 -16.74
CA LYS A 127 10.49 -0.04 -17.92
C LYS A 127 11.28 1.25 -17.70
N GLY A 128 10.67 2.25 -17.07
CA GLY A 128 11.35 3.49 -16.68
C GLY A 128 12.52 3.24 -15.73
N LEU A 129 12.32 2.40 -14.71
CA LEU A 129 13.36 2.03 -13.74
C LEU A 129 14.52 1.26 -14.41
N ILE A 130 14.23 0.36 -15.34
CA ILE A 130 15.26 -0.34 -16.13
C ILE A 130 16.06 0.68 -16.96
N LYS A 131 15.37 1.58 -17.68
CA LYS A 131 16.01 2.62 -18.51
C LYS A 131 16.93 3.54 -17.70
N LEU A 132 16.53 3.89 -16.48
CA LEU A 132 17.33 4.70 -15.56
C LEU A 132 18.43 3.89 -14.84
N GLY A 133 18.49 2.57 -15.07
CA GLY A 133 19.47 1.69 -14.45
C GLY A 133 19.20 1.39 -12.97
N PHE A 134 17.98 1.64 -12.47
CA PHE A 134 17.53 1.31 -11.10
C PHE A 134 16.85 -0.05 -10.99
N ALA A 135 16.60 -0.74 -12.11
CA ALA A 135 16.12 -2.12 -12.12
C ALA A 135 16.90 -2.96 -13.14
N TYR A 136 16.89 -4.27 -12.96
CA TYR A 136 17.54 -5.24 -13.84
C TYR A 136 16.75 -6.55 -13.89
N GLU A 137 16.88 -7.28 -15.00
CA GLU A 137 16.24 -8.57 -15.20
C GLU A 137 17.20 -9.72 -14.86
N ILE A 138 16.68 -10.79 -14.27
CA ILE A 138 17.34 -12.09 -14.11
C ILE A 138 16.30 -13.18 -14.36
N GLU A 139 16.54 -14.04 -15.35
CA GLU A 139 15.74 -15.25 -15.60
C GLU A 139 14.22 -14.99 -15.71
N GLY A 140 13.82 -13.84 -16.28
CA GLY A 140 12.43 -13.43 -16.44
C GLY A 140 11.83 -12.62 -15.27
N ASP A 141 12.52 -12.55 -14.13
CA ASP A 141 12.14 -11.68 -13.02
C ASP A 141 12.82 -10.30 -13.13
N VAL A 142 12.13 -9.24 -12.71
CA VAL A 142 12.69 -7.90 -12.64
C VAL A 142 12.89 -7.45 -11.20
N TYR A 143 14.12 -7.08 -10.86
CA TYR A 143 14.53 -6.66 -9.53
C TYR A 143 14.89 -5.17 -9.48
N PHE A 144 14.53 -4.50 -8.37
CA PHE A 144 14.98 -3.14 -8.10
C PHE A 144 16.36 -3.13 -7.43
N GLN A 145 17.30 -2.37 -7.98
CA GLN A 145 18.68 -2.26 -7.49
C GLN A 145 18.76 -1.29 -6.30
N VAL A 146 18.43 -1.79 -5.11
CA VAL A 146 18.46 -1.06 -3.83
C VAL A 146 19.79 -0.34 -3.59
N SER A 147 20.91 -0.94 -3.99
CA SER A 147 22.25 -0.37 -3.83
C SER A 147 22.39 1.00 -4.52
N LYS A 148 21.76 1.20 -5.68
CA LYS A 148 21.80 2.46 -6.45
C LYS A 148 20.92 3.57 -5.89
N PHE A 149 19.88 3.24 -5.11
CA PHE A 149 19.03 4.26 -4.50
C PHE A 149 19.65 4.76 -3.19
N ALA A 150 20.33 5.91 -3.22
CA ALA A 150 21.09 6.45 -2.09
C ALA A 150 20.22 6.61 -0.83
N GLU A 151 18.97 7.03 -1.00
CA GLU A 151 18.02 7.30 0.07
C GLU A 151 17.29 6.04 0.62
N TYR A 152 17.63 4.85 0.15
CA TYR A 152 16.96 3.62 0.61
C TYR A 152 17.08 3.44 2.12
N GLY A 153 15.95 3.17 2.77
CA GLY A 153 15.85 3.03 4.22
C GLY A 153 15.48 4.31 4.98
N LYS A 154 15.47 5.48 4.32
CA LYS A 154 15.20 6.79 4.97
C LYS A 154 13.91 6.86 5.78
N LEU A 155 12.85 6.18 5.35
CA LEU A 155 11.56 6.14 6.04
C LEU A 155 11.63 5.30 7.33
N SER A 156 12.29 4.14 7.26
CA SER A 156 12.44 3.21 8.39
C SER A 156 13.55 3.58 9.39
N LYS A 157 14.40 4.55 9.03
CA LYS A 157 15.65 4.90 9.73
C LYS A 157 16.68 3.77 9.84
N ARG A 158 16.53 2.70 9.05
CA ARG A 158 17.49 1.61 8.97
C ARG A 158 18.54 1.89 7.91
N LYS A 159 19.80 1.56 8.21
CA LYS A 159 20.88 1.62 7.21
C LYS A 159 20.80 0.38 6.31
N LYS A 160 21.26 0.50 5.07
CA LYS A 160 21.27 -0.61 4.09
C LYS A 160 21.86 -1.91 4.65
N LYS A 161 22.97 -1.79 5.40
CA LYS A 161 23.65 -2.93 6.04
C LYS A 161 22.80 -3.68 7.09
N ASP A 162 21.86 -3.00 7.74
CA ASP A 162 21.03 -3.57 8.81
C ASP A 162 19.77 -4.27 8.25
N LEU A 163 19.47 -4.07 6.96
CA LEU A 163 18.29 -4.66 6.30
C LEU A 163 18.54 -6.10 5.84
N LEU A 164 19.78 -6.45 5.49
CA LEU A 164 20.16 -7.81 5.08
C LEU A 164 20.14 -8.80 6.26
N ALA A 165 20.46 -8.34 7.46
CA ALA A 165 20.50 -9.16 8.67
C ALA A 165 19.09 -9.53 9.22
N GLY A 166 18.02 -8.90 8.71
CA GLY A 166 16.65 -9.08 9.21
C GLY A 166 15.65 -9.62 8.18
N ALA A 167 16.11 -10.08 7.02
CA ALA A 167 15.24 -10.63 5.98
C ALA A 167 14.65 -11.97 6.45
N ARG A 168 13.31 -12.05 6.56
CA ARG A 168 12.57 -13.27 6.95
C ARG A 168 12.48 -14.31 5.82
N VAL A 169 12.74 -13.90 4.58
CA VAL A 169 12.83 -14.75 3.40
C VAL A 169 14.31 -14.89 3.08
N GLY A 170 14.75 -16.11 2.75
CA GLY A 170 16.15 -16.40 2.43
C GLY A 170 16.72 -15.41 1.41
N ILE A 171 18.01 -15.07 1.55
CA ILE A 171 18.71 -14.22 0.60
C ILE A 171 18.69 -14.94 -0.74
N ASP A 172 18.06 -14.34 -1.74
CA ASP A 172 18.19 -14.82 -3.12
C ASP A 172 19.55 -14.35 -3.63
N GLU A 173 20.49 -15.29 -3.71
CA GLU A 173 21.88 -15.04 -4.08
C GLU A 173 22.04 -14.47 -5.49
N ARG A 174 20.99 -14.52 -6.32
CA ARG A 174 20.99 -13.92 -7.66
C ARG A 174 20.90 -12.39 -7.61
N LYS A 175 20.43 -11.81 -6.50
CA LYS A 175 20.16 -10.36 -6.38
C LYS A 175 21.45 -9.54 -6.19
N LYS A 176 21.59 -8.49 -7.00
CA LYS A 176 22.58 -7.39 -6.91
C LYS A 176 22.10 -6.21 -6.07
#